data_AF-A0A3M1KSR6-F1
#
_entry.id   AF-A0A3M1KSR6-F1
#
_cell.length_a   1.000
_cell.length_b   1.000
_cell.length_c   1.000
_cell.angle_alpha   90.00
_cell.angle_beta   90.00
_cell.angle_gamma   90.00
#
_symmetry.space_group_name_H-M   'P 1'
#
loop_
_entity.id
_entity.type
_entity.pdbx_description
1 polymer ?
#
loop_
_entity_poly.entity_id
_entity_poly.type
_entity_poly.pdbx_seq_one_letter_code
_entity_poly.pdbx_strand_id
1 'polypeptide(L)'
;MLLCAFPLLCLAQTAQEKALEAALTELEGRPYALKALELSDYYFERGEYAKAAVRARRAFQEAEDLGETELMAQALYKAGR
;
A
#
# COMPACT_ATOMS: atom_id res chain seq x y z
N MET A 1 34.14 -10.48 -0.97
CA MET A 1 33.04 -11.46 -0.81
C MET A 1 31.81 -10.73 -0.25
N LEU A 2 30.97 -10.14 -1.10
CA LEU A 2 29.77 -9.38 -0.66
C LEU A 2 28.62 -9.46 -1.69
N LEU A 3 28.50 -10.58 -2.41
CA LEU A 3 27.49 -10.74 -3.47
C LEU A 3 26.26 -11.58 -3.05
N CYS A 4 26.26 -12.19 -1.87
CA CYS A 4 25.18 -13.11 -1.46
C CYS A 4 24.01 -12.43 -0.73
N ALA A 5 24.11 -11.16 -0.34
CA ALA A 5 23.03 -10.46 0.37
C ALA A 5 21.92 -9.94 -0.57
N PHE A 6 22.27 -9.64 -1.82
CA PHE A 6 21.36 -9.04 -2.81
C PHE A 6 20.15 -9.92 -3.17
N PRO A 7 20.30 -11.23 -3.48
CA PRO A 7 19.16 -12.04 -3.87
C PRO A 7 18.22 -12.36 -2.69
N LEU A 8 18.73 -12.50 -1.48
CA LEU A 8 17.90 -12.76 -0.28
C LEU A 8 17.05 -11.53 0.09
N LEU A 9 17.61 -10.32 -0.04
CA LEU A 9 16.87 -9.07 0.16
C LEU A 9 15.77 -8.89 -0.90
N CYS A 10 16.05 -9.17 -2.18
CA CYS A 10 15.02 -9.13 -3.22
C CYS A 10 13.91 -10.16 -3.00
N LEU A 11 14.26 -11.39 -2.60
CA LEU A 11 13.27 -12.43 -2.32
C LEU A 11 12.37 -12.06 -1.12
N ALA A 12 12.95 -11.57 -0.03
CA ALA A 12 12.20 -11.13 1.14
C ALA A 12 11.25 -9.96 0.81
N GLN A 13 11.70 -9.00 -0.01
CA GLN A 13 10.89 -7.86 -0.45
C GLN A 13 9.68 -8.31 -1.28
N THR A 14 9.91 -9.18 -2.27
CA THR A 14 8.80 -9.70 -3.11
C THR A 14 7.82 -10.58 -2.33
N ALA A 15 8.28 -11.28 -1.29
CA ALA A 15 7.40 -12.08 -0.43
C ALA A 15 6.49 -11.19 0.43
N GLN A 16 7.03 -10.11 0.99
CA GLN A 16 6.26 -9.16 1.81
C GLN A 16 5.23 -8.38 0.97
N GLU A 17 5.63 -7.92 -0.22
CA GLU A 17 4.72 -7.27 -1.18
C GLU A 17 3.54 -8.18 -1.52
N LYS A 18 3.81 -9.43 -1.92
CA LYS A 18 2.78 -10.41 -2.22
C LYS A 18 1.88 -10.73 -1.02
N ALA A 19 2.44 -10.80 0.19
CA ALA A 19 1.65 -11.03 1.40
C ALA A 19 0.69 -9.87 1.70
N LEU A 20 1.14 -8.61 1.56
CA LEU A 20 0.24 -7.46 1.71
C LEU A 20 -0.82 -7.41 0.60
N GLU A 21 -0.47 -7.74 -0.64
CA GLU A 21 -1.43 -7.75 -1.74
C GLU A 21 -2.46 -8.89 -1.61
N ALA A 22 -2.06 -10.06 -1.13
CA ALA A 22 -2.97 -11.15 -0.82
C ALA A 22 -3.90 -10.80 0.36
N ALA A 23 -3.39 -10.08 1.37
CA ALA A 23 -4.22 -9.62 2.48
C ALA A 23 -5.33 -8.66 2.02
N LEU A 24 -5.13 -7.92 0.92
CA LEU A 24 -6.17 -7.05 0.37
C LEU A 24 -7.32 -7.81 -0.31
N THR A 25 -7.13 -9.05 -0.76
CA THR A 25 -8.18 -9.78 -1.49
C THR A 25 -9.30 -10.31 -0.60
N GLU A 26 -9.07 -10.36 0.71
CA GLU A 26 -10.05 -10.85 1.70
C GLU A 26 -10.72 -9.72 2.49
N LEU A 27 -10.30 -8.47 2.26
CA LEU A 27 -10.79 -7.30 2.99
C LEU A 27 -11.74 -6.48 2.13
N GLU A 28 -12.76 -5.91 2.77
CA GLU A 28 -13.70 -4.96 2.18
C GLU A 28 -13.93 -3.82 3.18
N GLY A 29 -14.45 -2.68 2.72
CA GLY A 29 -14.79 -1.54 3.56
C GLY A 29 -13.58 -0.94 4.27
N ARG A 30 -13.80 -0.49 5.51
CA ARG A 30 -12.79 0.24 6.28
C ARG A 30 -11.48 -0.55 6.48
N PRO A 31 -11.50 -1.86 6.79
CA PRO A 31 -10.28 -2.67 6.83
C PRO A 31 -9.47 -2.66 5.53
N TYR A 32 -10.15 -2.76 4.38
CA TYR A 32 -9.48 -2.69 3.07
C TYR A 32 -8.79 -1.33 2.89
N ALA A 33 -9.52 -0.25 3.13
CA ALA A 33 -9.01 1.11 2.97
C ALA A 33 -7.77 1.37 3.82
N LEU A 34 -7.79 0.96 5.10
CA LEU A 34 -6.64 1.07 6.00
C LEU A 34 -5.44 0.27 5.49
N LYS A 35 -5.67 -0.97 5.04
CA LYS A 35 -4.59 -1.83 4.53
C LYS A 35 -4.00 -1.30 3.23
N ALA A 36 -4.82 -0.69 2.37
CA ALA A 36 -4.38 -0.05 1.15
C ALA A 36 -3.51 1.20 1.44
N LEU A 37 -3.81 1.96 2.51
CA LEU A 37 -2.96 3.07 2.97
C LEU A 37 -1.62 2.60 3.52
N GLU A 38 -1.58 1.46 4.22
CA GLU A 38 -0.34 0.84 4.70
C GLU A 38 0.54 0.38 3.52
N LEU A 39 -0.07 -0.25 2.51
CA LEU A 39 0.65 -0.65 1.30
C LEU A 39 1.15 0.56 0.50
N SER A 40 0.40 1.67 0.53
CA SER A 40 0.85 2.94 -0.05
C SER A 40 2.12 3.47 0.65
N ASP A 41 2.17 3.45 1.98
CA ASP A 41 3.39 3.81 2.73
C ASP A 41 4.56 2.89 2.36
N TYR A 42 4.32 1.57 2.34
CA TYR A 42 5.33 0.58 1.98
C TYR A 42 5.97 0.87 0.62
N TYR A 43 5.17 1.16 -0.40
CA TYR A 43 5.70 1.50 -1.72
C TYR A 43 6.39 2.87 -1.73
N PHE A 44 5.88 3.84 -0.99
CA PHE A 44 6.47 5.17 -0.92
C PHE A 44 7.88 5.15 -0.32
N GLU A 45 8.06 4.44 0.80
CA GLU A 45 9.36 4.29 1.48
C GLU A 45 10.42 3.63 0.59
N ARG A 46 9.99 2.91 -0.44
CA ARG A 46 10.84 2.21 -1.41
C ARG A 46 11.07 3.01 -2.70
N GLY A 47 10.52 4.21 -2.80
CA GLY A 47 10.59 5.04 -4.00
C GLY A 47 9.67 4.56 -5.14
N GLU A 48 8.76 3.61 -4.88
CA GLU A 48 7.81 3.06 -5.84
C GLU A 48 6.55 3.95 -5.91
N TYR A 49 6.74 5.25 -6.17
CA TYR A 49 5.69 6.28 -6.04
C TYR A 49 4.45 6.02 -6.90
N ALA A 50 4.61 5.45 -8.09
CA ALA A 50 3.48 5.10 -8.95
C ALA A 50 2.57 4.04 -8.29
N LYS A 51 3.16 3.02 -7.65
CA LYS A 51 2.41 2.00 -6.91
C LYS A 51 1.79 2.60 -5.65
N ALA A 52 2.53 3.44 -4.93
CA ALA A 52 2.04 4.13 -3.74
C ALA A 52 0.77 4.96 -4.04
N ALA A 53 0.79 5.73 -5.13
CA ALA A 53 -0.33 6.54 -5.56
C ALA A 53 -1.54 5.70 -5.98
N VAL A 54 -1.32 4.58 -6.68
CA VAL A 54 -2.40 3.65 -7.05
C VAL A 54 -3.10 3.10 -5.80
N ARG A 55 -2.32 2.67 -4.78
CA ARG A 55 -2.89 2.14 -3.53
C ARG A 55 -3.61 3.21 -2.72
N ALA A 56 -3.07 4.41 -2.63
CA ALA A 56 -3.74 5.54 -1.99
C ALA A 56 -5.07 5.90 -2.68
N ARG A 57 -5.12 5.89 -4.02
CA ARG A 57 -6.38 6.13 -4.76
C ARG A 57 -7.42 5.05 -4.51
N ARG A 58 -7.03 3.78 -4.39
CA ARG A 58 -7.96 2.69 -4.02
C ARG A 58 -8.51 2.87 -2.61
N ALA A 59 -7.66 3.24 -1.66
CA ALA A 59 -8.12 3.57 -0.31
C ALA A 59 -9.09 4.76 -0.30
N PHE A 60 -8.87 5.76 -1.14
CA PHE A 60 -9.78 6.89 -1.29
C PHE A 60 -11.17 6.46 -1.78
N GLN A 61 -11.23 5.63 -2.83
CA GLN A 61 -12.50 5.14 -3.38
C GLN A 61 -13.31 4.39 -2.31
N GLU A 62 -12.65 3.49 -1.59
CA GLU A 62 -13.30 2.76 -0.51
C GLU A 62 -13.76 3.69 0.63
N ALA A 63 -12.93 4.66 1.01
CA ALA A 63 -13.29 5.65 2.02
C ALA A 63 -14.47 6.55 1.58
N GLU A 64 -14.56 6.88 0.30
CA GLU A 64 -15.65 7.62 -0.31
C GLU A 64 -16.96 6.83 -0.24
N ASP A 65 -16.93 5.54 -0.60
CA ASP A 65 -18.08 4.63 -0.53
C ASP A 65 -18.60 4.47 0.92
N LEU A 66 -17.70 4.53 1.91
CA LEU A 66 -18.02 4.48 3.33
C LEU A 66 -18.44 5.82 3.93
N GLY A 67 -18.20 6.94 3.23
CA GLY A 67 -18.38 8.28 3.77
C GLY A 67 -17.38 8.68 4.87
N GLU A 68 -16.22 8.00 4.96
CA GLU A 68 -15.19 8.30 5.98
C GLU A 68 -14.28 9.46 5.53
N THR A 69 -14.71 10.69 5.79
CA THR A 69 -14.00 11.92 5.39
C THR A 69 -12.55 12.01 5.90
N GLU A 70 -12.26 11.54 7.12
CA GLU A 70 -10.89 11.52 7.64
C GLU A 70 -10.00 10.56 6.83
N LEU A 71 -10.53 9.38 6.51
CA LEU A 71 -9.83 8.36 5.74
C LEU A 71 -9.61 8.82 4.29
N MET A 72 -10.60 9.51 3.71
CA MET A 72 -10.48 10.18 2.40
C MET A 72 -9.35 11.22 2.41
N ALA A 73 -9.28 12.07 3.44
CA ALA A 73 -8.24 13.10 3.54
C ALA A 73 -6.83 12.48 3.65
N GLN A 74 -6.68 11.43 4.45
CA GLN A 74 -5.43 10.68 4.53
C GLN A 74 -5.06 10.07 3.17
N ALA A 75 -6.02 9.45 2.47
CA ALA A 75 -5.80 8.86 1.16
C ALA A 75 -5.37 9.90 0.11
N LEU A 76 -6.01 11.07 0.08
CA LEU A 76 -5.63 12.17 -0.81
C LEU A 76 -4.23 12.69 -0.52
N TYR A 77 -3.89 12.90 0.76
CA TYR A 77 -2.55 13.30 1.16
C TYR A 77 -1.50 12.30 0.66
N LYS A 78 -1.74 11.00 0.84
CA LYS A 78 -0.82 9.96 0.38
C LYS A 78 -0.73 9.83 -1.13
N ALA A 79 -1.80 10.16 -1.86
CA ALA A 79 -1.81 10.12 -3.32
C ALA A 79 -1.08 11.31 -3.97
N GLY A 80 -0.96 12.44 -3.27
CA GLY A 80 -0.36 13.67 -3.77
C GLY A 80 1.08 13.96 -3.30
N ARG A 81 1.59 13.17 -2.35
CA ARG A 81 2.96 13.29 -1.83
C ARG A 81 3.99 12.50 -2.63
#